data_AF-A0A067T8K5-F1
#
_entry.id   AF-A0A067T8K5-F1
#
_cell.length_a   1.000
_cell.length_b   1.000
_cell.length_c   1.000
_cell.angle_alpha   90.00
_cell.angle_beta   90.00
_cell.angle_gamma   90.00
#
_symmetry.space_group_name_H-M   'P 1'
#
loop_
_entity.id
_entity.type
_entity.pdbx_description
1 polymer ?
#
loop_
_entity_poly.entity_id
_entity_poly.type
_entity_poly.pdbx_seq_one_letter_code
_entity_poly.pdbx_strand_id
1 'polypeptide(L)'
;MLSDENPEKPSPEVMLTYYRRLYPFKSIYNWLNHEHGPTRLFTQREFAFTLPGDIYLRYNSFNTADELKKQVCQLNPTRFEIGPVYSARPRDKKTLRSGTLNPILRELVFDIDMTDYDPIRTCCSNADICKRCWGFIAAAVRVLDSALRDEFGYEKLLWVYSGRRGIHLWISDKEAMELTDQQRKSLVGWLTVVQGGKDSSKKLNVHNGGKLPPSLQNAIDYLKTIFGALILDDQECFKTEEGYEELLKAIPDSRVVDALRTKWEDNMSRSSQDKWLDLQKSAATHRNLMGALQDIILQYTYPRLDAEVSKHRNHLLKAPFCIHPSTGRVCVPLDLDMIERFDPKSVPTVQELLQELDAIGHVDEQNREFHSGWEKTSLKPFIDIMDKHASGLMQEVRKEKLKSDTTW
;
A
#
# COMPACT_ATOMS: atom_id res chain seq x y z
N MET A 1 7.85 22.05 -25.10
CA MET A 1 8.58 20.85 -24.64
C MET A 1 9.21 21.22 -23.31
N LEU A 2 8.49 20.98 -22.21
CA LEU A 2 9.08 21.03 -20.88
C LEU A 2 9.87 19.74 -20.75
N SER A 3 11.17 19.85 -20.51
CA SER A 3 12.06 18.72 -20.29
C SER A 3 11.56 17.90 -19.10
N ASP A 4 11.28 16.62 -19.32
CA ASP A 4 11.23 15.60 -18.26
C ASP A 4 12.63 15.48 -17.66
N GLU A 5 13.03 16.45 -16.83
CA GLU A 5 14.17 16.27 -15.96
C GLU A 5 13.77 15.23 -14.91
N ASN A 6 14.46 14.09 -14.94
CA ASN A 6 14.35 13.09 -13.90
C ASN A 6 14.62 13.78 -12.55
N PRO A 7 13.72 13.70 -11.55
CA PRO A 7 13.88 14.43 -10.31
C PRO A 7 15.23 14.06 -9.68
N GLU A 8 16.06 15.08 -9.44
CA GLU A 8 17.39 14.90 -8.90
C GLU A 8 17.28 14.18 -7.54
N LYS A 9 18.10 13.14 -7.35
CA LYS A 9 18.10 12.36 -6.10
C LYS A 9 18.36 13.33 -4.93
N PRO A 10 17.55 13.30 -3.85
CA PRO A 10 17.76 14.20 -2.72
C PRO A 10 19.17 14.08 -2.15
N SER A 11 19.87 15.21 -2.03
CA SER A 11 21.20 15.25 -1.42
C SER A 11 21.12 14.92 0.09
N PRO A 12 22.23 14.48 0.72
CA PRO A 12 22.27 14.29 2.16
C PRO A 12 21.85 15.55 2.95
N GLU A 13 22.21 16.75 2.48
CA GLU A 13 21.84 18.03 3.13
C GLU A 13 20.33 18.27 3.07
N VAL A 14 19.71 17.99 1.93
CA VAL A 14 18.25 18.07 1.73
C VAL A 14 17.54 17.10 2.67
N MET A 15 17.99 15.84 2.72
CA MET A 15 17.43 14.82 3.61
C MET A 15 17.55 15.20 5.09
N LEU A 16 18.70 15.73 5.50
CA LEU A 16 18.93 16.16 6.88
C LEU A 16 18.01 17.33 7.27
N THR A 17 17.82 18.28 6.37
CA THR A 17 16.92 19.42 6.58
C THR A 17 15.48 18.95 6.71
N TYR A 18 15.05 18.02 5.83
CA TYR A 18 13.74 17.39 5.91
C TYR A 18 13.51 16.70 7.26
N TYR A 19 14.43 15.86 7.72
CA TYR A 19 14.28 15.21 9.02
C TYR A 19 14.27 16.23 10.17
N ARG A 20 15.09 17.29 10.12
CA ARG A 20 15.12 18.28 11.19
C ARG A 20 13.83 19.10 11.32
N ARG A 21 13.26 19.51 10.18
CA ARG A 21 12.21 20.54 10.12
C ARG A 21 10.83 20.04 9.73
N LEU A 22 10.73 18.95 8.98
CA LEU A 22 9.49 18.52 8.31
C LEU A 22 9.00 17.13 8.72
N TYR A 23 9.88 16.16 9.01
CA TYR A 23 9.44 14.81 9.36
C TYR A 23 8.62 14.80 10.67
N PRO A 24 7.40 14.25 10.70
CA PRO A 24 6.49 14.33 11.83
C PRO A 24 6.76 13.26 12.89
N PHE A 25 7.92 13.33 13.57
CA PHE A 25 8.34 12.34 14.57
C PHE A 25 7.31 12.12 15.69
N LYS A 26 6.63 13.19 16.14
CA LYS A 26 5.62 13.11 17.19
C LYS A 26 4.36 12.35 16.71
N SER A 27 3.90 12.60 15.49
CA SER A 27 2.76 11.89 14.89
C SER A 27 3.07 10.40 14.73
N ILE A 28 4.27 10.06 14.23
CA ILE A 28 4.73 8.67 14.10
C ILE A 28 4.88 7.99 15.45
N TYR A 29 5.42 8.70 16.45
CA TYR A 29 5.48 8.20 17.82
C TYR A 29 4.09 7.91 18.38
N ASN A 30 3.15 8.86 18.28
CA ASN A 30 1.79 8.68 18.78
C ASN A 30 1.09 7.49 18.09
N TRP A 31 1.25 7.37 16.76
CA TRP A 31 0.72 6.24 16.00
C TRP A 31 1.27 4.90 16.50
N LEU A 32 2.59 4.77 16.67
CA LEU A 32 3.22 3.50 17.06
C LEU A 32 3.15 3.19 18.56
N ASN A 33 2.94 4.21 19.40
CA ASN A 33 2.94 4.08 20.86
C ASN A 33 1.52 3.92 21.45
N HIS A 34 0.50 4.39 20.72
CA HIS A 34 -0.93 4.33 21.05
C HIS A 34 -1.32 5.09 22.34
N GLU A 35 -0.38 5.81 22.95
CA GLU A 35 -0.56 6.62 24.14
C GLU A 35 0.39 7.83 24.10
N HIS A 36 0.17 8.83 24.97
CA HIS A 36 1.08 9.96 25.11
C HIS A 36 2.38 9.61 25.87
N GLY A 37 2.29 8.72 26.85
CA GLY A 37 3.43 8.26 27.65
C GLY A 37 4.09 7.01 27.03
N PRO A 38 5.41 6.82 27.15
CA PRO A 38 6.10 5.67 26.56
C PRO A 38 5.55 4.32 27.00
N THR A 39 5.21 3.47 26.04
CA THR A 39 4.77 2.09 26.28
C THR A 39 5.76 1.08 25.67
N ARG A 40 5.49 -0.21 25.87
CA ARG A 40 6.24 -1.29 25.21
C ARG A 40 6.06 -1.29 23.70
N LEU A 41 4.94 -0.76 23.18
CA LEU A 41 4.66 -0.69 21.74
C LEU A 41 5.68 0.15 20.97
N PHE A 42 6.29 1.15 21.64
CA PHE A 42 7.38 1.94 21.06
C PHE A 42 8.76 1.51 21.57
N THR A 43 8.91 1.35 22.89
CA THR A 43 10.24 1.10 23.50
C THR A 43 10.88 -0.24 23.10
N GLN A 44 10.07 -1.22 22.67
CA GLN A 44 10.52 -2.53 22.22
C GLN A 44 10.35 -2.73 20.71
N ARG A 45 10.05 -1.66 19.98
CA ARG A 45 9.88 -1.70 18.53
C ARG A 45 11.21 -1.61 17.82
N GLU A 46 11.38 -2.45 16.79
CA GLU A 46 12.52 -2.38 15.90
C GLU A 46 12.34 -1.28 14.87
N PHE A 47 13.41 -0.51 14.67
CA PHE A 47 13.63 0.33 13.51
C PHE A 47 14.89 -0.13 12.78
N ALA A 48 14.83 -0.15 11.45
CA ALA A 48 16.01 -0.35 10.62
C ALA A 48 16.30 0.89 9.77
N PHE A 49 17.59 1.20 9.61
CA PHE A 49 18.07 2.33 8.82
C PHE A 49 18.84 1.83 7.61
N THR A 50 18.52 2.38 6.44
CA THR A 50 19.39 2.27 5.26
C THR A 50 20.17 3.57 5.12
N LEU A 51 21.49 3.51 5.21
CA LEU A 51 22.37 4.67 5.04
C LEU A 51 22.82 4.80 3.58
N PRO A 52 23.44 5.94 3.18
CA PRO A 52 24.14 6.03 1.90
C PRO A 52 25.13 4.87 1.71
N GLY A 53 25.19 4.32 0.50
CA GLY A 53 25.97 3.11 0.20
C GLY A 53 25.29 1.79 0.61
N ASP A 54 23.96 1.82 0.84
CA ASP A 54 23.13 0.66 1.17
C ASP A 54 23.55 -0.10 2.45
N ILE A 55 24.23 0.59 3.37
CA ILE A 55 24.54 0.04 4.69
C ILE A 55 23.23 -0.11 5.48
N TYR A 56 22.92 -1.34 5.88
CA TYR A 56 21.67 -1.68 6.54
C TYR A 56 21.87 -1.96 8.03
N LEU A 57 21.27 -1.13 8.88
CA LEU A 57 21.40 -1.20 10.34
C LEU A 57 20.07 -1.64 10.96
N ARG A 58 20.03 -2.85 11.53
CA ARG A 58 18.84 -3.42 12.19
C ARG A 58 18.90 -3.35 13.71
N TYR A 59 17.77 -3.67 14.34
CA TYR A 59 17.61 -3.79 15.79
C TYR A 59 17.86 -2.48 16.54
N ASN A 60 17.49 -1.34 15.96
CA ASN A 60 17.44 -0.08 16.70
C ASN A 60 16.10 0.04 17.44
N SER A 61 16.09 0.70 18.59
CA SER A 61 14.87 0.98 19.36
C SER A 61 15.05 2.21 20.23
N PHE A 62 13.97 2.94 20.48
CA PHE A 62 13.99 4.26 21.10
C PHE A 62 12.93 4.36 22.19
N ASN A 63 13.16 5.19 23.21
CA ASN A 63 12.15 5.41 24.25
C ASN A 63 11.15 6.52 23.90
N THR A 64 11.56 7.52 23.11
CA THR A 64 10.77 8.72 22.81
C THR A 64 10.91 9.15 21.35
N ALA A 65 10.00 10.02 20.90
CA ALA A 65 10.10 10.68 19.59
C ALA A 65 11.41 11.46 19.41
N ASP A 66 11.91 12.10 20.48
CA ASP A 66 13.14 12.89 20.45
C ASP A 66 14.40 12.02 20.32
N GLU A 67 14.43 10.86 21.00
CA GLU A 67 15.51 9.88 20.81
C GLU A 67 15.57 9.39 19.36
N LEU A 68 14.40 9.06 18.78
CA LEU A 68 14.29 8.67 17.37
C LEU A 68 14.75 9.81 16.44
N LYS A 69 14.25 11.04 16.66
CA LYS A 69 14.63 12.24 15.87
C LYS A 69 16.14 12.46 15.92
N LYS A 70 16.74 12.42 17.10
CA LYS A 70 18.18 12.59 17.29
C LYS A 70 18.97 11.56 16.49
N GLN A 71 18.59 10.28 16.59
CA GLN A 71 19.28 9.20 15.87
C GLN A 71 19.12 9.34 14.36
N VAL A 72 17.91 9.62 13.86
CA VAL A 72 17.65 9.79 12.42
C VAL A 72 18.42 10.99 11.87
N CYS A 73 18.47 12.11 12.59
CA CYS A 73 19.26 13.27 12.17
C CYS A 73 20.77 13.03 12.24
N GLN A 74 21.25 12.19 13.17
CA GLN A 74 22.66 11.85 13.28
C GLN A 74 23.10 10.89 12.15
N LEU A 75 22.30 9.87 11.87
CA LEU A 75 22.60 8.87 10.85
C LEU A 75 22.29 9.36 9.42
N ASN A 76 21.32 10.26 9.28
CA ASN A 76 20.79 10.77 8.02
C ASN A 76 20.50 9.67 6.98
N PRO A 77 19.59 8.72 7.30
CA PRO A 77 19.33 7.57 6.46
C PRO A 77 18.61 7.96 5.16
N THR A 78 18.86 7.22 4.08
CA THR A 78 18.11 7.36 2.81
C THR A 78 16.66 6.92 2.96
N ARG A 79 16.40 5.95 3.85
CA ARG A 79 15.08 5.54 4.32
C ARG A 79 15.20 4.80 5.65
N PHE A 80 14.09 4.64 6.34
CA PHE A 80 14.02 3.72 7.47
C PHE A 80 12.71 2.95 7.48
N GLU A 81 12.76 1.80 8.14
CA GLU A 81 11.72 0.80 8.13
C GLU A 81 11.30 0.50 9.56
N ILE A 82 10.01 0.23 9.74
CA ILE A 82 9.40 -0.10 11.01
C ILE A 82 9.21 -1.62 11.05
N GLY A 83 9.72 -2.23 12.11
CA GLY A 83 9.61 -3.65 12.40
C GLY A 83 8.63 -3.94 13.54
N PRO A 84 8.63 -5.19 14.04
CA PRO A 84 7.75 -5.60 15.13
C PRO A 84 8.15 -5.00 16.48
N VAL A 85 7.23 -5.10 17.42
CA VAL A 85 7.49 -5.02 18.85
C VAL A 85 8.03 -6.37 19.31
N TYR A 86 9.16 -6.35 20.02
CA TYR A 86 9.83 -7.53 20.53
C TYR A 86 9.54 -7.78 22.02
N SER A 87 9.88 -8.98 22.50
CA SER A 87 9.83 -9.35 23.93
C SER A 87 10.74 -8.50 24.83
N ALA A 88 11.80 -7.92 24.28
CA ALA A 88 12.77 -7.04 24.92
C ALA A 88 13.21 -5.95 23.93
N ARG A 89 13.99 -4.96 24.38
CA ARG A 89 14.44 -3.86 23.51
C ARG A 89 15.38 -4.38 22.41
N PRO A 90 15.10 -4.15 21.13
CA PRO A 90 15.97 -4.55 20.03
C PRO A 90 17.42 -4.07 20.17
N ARG A 91 17.66 -2.85 20.65
CA ARG A 91 19.01 -2.30 20.82
C ARG A 91 19.90 -3.12 21.79
N ASP A 92 19.28 -3.87 22.70
CA ASP A 92 19.96 -4.69 23.69
C ASP A 92 20.22 -6.12 23.19
N LYS A 93 19.91 -6.43 21.91
CA LYS A 93 20.02 -7.79 21.32
C LYS A 93 21.33 -8.50 21.63
N LYS A 94 22.46 -7.79 21.61
CA LYS A 94 23.80 -8.38 21.80
C LYS A 94 24.06 -8.85 23.24
N THR A 95 23.37 -8.27 24.23
CA THR A 95 23.52 -8.65 25.65
C THR A 95 22.47 -9.68 26.09
N LEU A 96 21.46 -9.95 25.27
CA LEU A 96 20.44 -10.94 25.56
C LEU A 96 20.93 -12.36 25.23
N ARG A 97 20.43 -13.35 25.98
CA ARG A 97 20.67 -14.76 25.65
C ARG A 97 20.02 -15.09 24.30
N SER A 98 20.68 -15.94 23.52
CA SER A 98 20.14 -16.41 22.23
C SER A 98 18.73 -16.97 22.40
N GLY A 99 17.83 -16.65 21.46
CA GLY A 99 16.42 -17.07 21.51
C GLY A 99 15.51 -16.25 22.44
N THR A 100 16.02 -15.26 23.17
CA THR A 100 15.20 -14.43 24.09
C THR A 100 14.42 -13.35 23.35
N LEU A 101 14.98 -12.80 22.27
CA LEU A 101 14.42 -11.68 21.51
C LEU A 101 13.49 -12.19 20.41
N ASN A 102 12.18 -12.20 20.67
CA ASN A 102 11.16 -12.72 19.76
C ASN A 102 10.12 -11.65 19.41
N PRO A 103 9.64 -11.57 18.16
CA PRO A 103 8.59 -10.63 17.77
C PRO A 103 7.24 -11.03 18.37
N ILE A 104 6.63 -10.12 19.13
CA ILE A 104 5.39 -10.36 19.86
C ILE A 104 4.17 -9.70 19.20
N LEU A 105 4.34 -8.49 18.67
CA LEU A 105 3.28 -7.71 18.02
C LEU A 105 3.84 -7.03 16.77
N ARG A 106 3.00 -6.85 15.75
CA ARG A 106 3.30 -6.03 14.57
C ARG A 106 2.01 -5.72 13.86
N GLU A 107 1.86 -4.54 13.33
CA GLU A 107 0.76 -4.22 12.42
C GLU A 107 0.60 -5.33 11.35
N LEU A 108 -0.64 -5.68 11.02
CA LEU A 108 -0.86 -6.46 9.80
C LEU A 108 -0.68 -5.49 8.63
N VAL A 109 0.22 -5.83 7.71
CA VAL A 109 0.56 -4.95 6.60
C VAL A 109 0.33 -5.66 5.28
N PHE A 110 0.01 -4.89 4.26
CA PHE A 110 -0.07 -5.32 2.88
C PHE A 110 0.72 -4.36 2.00
N ASP A 111 1.34 -4.89 0.95
CA ASP A 111 2.06 -4.12 -0.06
C ASP A 111 1.49 -4.47 -1.44
N ILE A 112 1.19 -3.42 -2.21
CA ILE A 112 0.62 -3.49 -3.56
C ILE A 112 1.51 -2.61 -4.44
N ASP A 113 2.29 -3.25 -5.32
CA ASP A 113 3.14 -2.57 -6.30
C ASP A 113 2.49 -2.64 -7.70
N MET A 114 2.47 -1.52 -8.41
CA MET A 114 1.97 -1.43 -9.77
C MET A 114 2.69 -2.36 -10.76
N THR A 115 3.94 -2.80 -10.49
CA THR A 115 4.60 -3.77 -11.39
C THR A 115 3.87 -5.09 -11.49
N ASP A 116 3.13 -5.49 -10.46
CA ASP A 116 2.34 -6.71 -10.55
C ASP A 116 1.21 -6.59 -11.58
N TYR A 117 0.87 -5.37 -12.01
CA TYR A 117 -0.14 -5.09 -13.02
C TYR A 117 0.46 -4.82 -14.41
N ASP A 118 1.80 -4.93 -14.58
CA ASP A 118 2.47 -4.77 -15.89
C ASP A 118 1.81 -5.60 -17.03
N PRO A 119 1.41 -6.86 -16.81
CA PRO A 119 0.76 -7.65 -17.87
C PRO A 119 -0.61 -7.12 -18.33
N ILE A 120 -1.24 -6.24 -17.56
CA ILE A 120 -2.62 -5.78 -17.76
C ILE A 120 -2.76 -4.26 -17.80
N ARG A 121 -1.65 -3.51 -17.83
CA ARG A 121 -1.64 -2.06 -18.01
C ARG A 121 -0.90 -1.68 -19.28
N THR A 122 -1.39 -0.67 -19.98
CA THR A 122 -0.88 -0.24 -21.30
C THR A 122 -0.35 1.19 -21.29
N CYS A 123 -0.71 1.99 -20.28
CA CYS A 123 -0.34 3.41 -20.21
C CYS A 123 1.08 3.67 -19.69
N CYS A 124 1.68 2.71 -18.98
CA CYS A 124 3.01 2.79 -18.38
C CYS A 124 3.64 1.39 -18.35
N SER A 125 4.95 1.30 -18.13
CA SER A 125 5.64 0.03 -17.95
C SER A 125 6.65 0.12 -16.81
N ASN A 126 7.04 -1.04 -16.26
CA ASN A 126 8.09 -1.15 -15.25
C ASN A 126 7.82 -0.24 -14.04
N ALA A 127 8.65 0.78 -13.83
CA ALA A 127 8.61 1.60 -12.64
C ALA A 127 7.85 2.91 -12.79
N ASP A 128 7.31 3.17 -14.00
CA ASP A 128 6.54 4.36 -14.27
C ASP A 128 5.10 4.18 -13.78
N ILE A 129 4.50 5.28 -13.34
CA ILE A 129 3.12 5.34 -12.91
C ILE A 129 2.47 6.65 -13.36
N CYS A 130 1.17 6.61 -13.57
CA CYS A 130 0.36 7.79 -13.79
C CYS A 130 -1.04 7.60 -13.18
N LYS A 131 -1.85 8.66 -13.21
CA LYS A 131 -3.24 8.64 -12.74
C LYS A 131 -4.11 7.55 -13.37
N ARG A 132 -3.82 7.16 -14.61
CA ARG A 132 -4.56 6.12 -15.36
C ARG A 132 -4.40 4.74 -14.70
N CYS A 133 -3.17 4.22 -14.66
CA CYS A 133 -2.92 2.94 -14.01
C CYS A 133 -3.12 2.97 -12.50
N TRP A 134 -3.09 4.13 -11.82
CA TRP A 134 -3.50 4.22 -10.41
C TRP A 134 -4.92 3.68 -10.15
N GLY A 135 -5.79 3.63 -11.18
CA GLY A 135 -7.08 2.94 -11.10
C GLY A 135 -6.99 1.48 -10.62
N PHE A 136 -5.91 0.76 -10.93
CA PHE A 136 -5.66 -0.59 -10.39
C PHE A 136 -5.43 -0.59 -8.88
N ILE A 137 -4.64 0.36 -8.38
CA ILE A 137 -4.41 0.51 -6.93
C ILE A 137 -5.69 0.93 -6.23
N ALA A 138 -6.46 1.84 -6.83
CA ALA A 138 -7.74 2.27 -6.28
C ALA A 138 -8.74 1.11 -6.15
N ALA A 139 -8.84 0.28 -7.19
CA ALA A 139 -9.63 -0.94 -7.16
C ALA A 139 -9.18 -1.89 -6.04
N ALA A 140 -7.87 -2.11 -5.94
CA ALA A 140 -7.28 -3.00 -4.95
C ALA A 140 -7.53 -2.53 -3.51
N VAL A 141 -7.36 -1.22 -3.25
CA VAL A 141 -7.63 -0.60 -1.95
C VAL A 141 -9.09 -0.77 -1.55
N ARG A 142 -10.04 -0.53 -2.47
CA ARG A 142 -11.48 -0.65 -2.19
C ARG A 142 -11.88 -2.09 -1.85
N VAL A 143 -11.40 -3.07 -2.63
CA VAL A 143 -11.67 -4.48 -2.37
C VAL A 143 -11.09 -4.93 -1.04
N LEU A 144 -9.83 -4.59 -0.75
CA LEU A 144 -9.17 -4.97 0.50
C LEU A 144 -9.78 -4.29 1.71
N ASP A 145 -10.05 -2.97 1.65
CA ASP A 145 -10.62 -2.22 2.77
C ASP A 145 -12.01 -2.78 3.15
N SER A 146 -12.87 -3.07 2.17
CA SER A 146 -14.16 -3.73 2.42
C SER A 146 -13.96 -5.13 3.01
N ALA A 147 -13.12 -5.98 2.42
CA ALA A 147 -12.90 -7.32 2.96
C ALA A 147 -12.37 -7.31 4.41
N LEU A 148 -11.40 -6.44 4.71
CA LEU A 148 -10.80 -6.33 6.04
C LEU A 148 -11.77 -5.78 7.09
N ARG A 149 -12.68 -4.86 6.71
CA ARG A 149 -13.70 -4.32 7.61
C ARG A 149 -14.87 -5.29 7.78
N ASP A 150 -15.41 -5.79 6.68
CA ASP A 150 -16.67 -6.53 6.67
C ASP A 150 -16.48 -8.00 7.07
N GLU A 151 -15.34 -8.62 6.71
CA GLU A 151 -15.08 -10.04 7.01
C GLU A 151 -14.22 -10.22 8.27
N PHE A 152 -13.30 -9.30 8.55
CA PHE A 152 -12.38 -9.41 9.69
C PHE A 152 -12.66 -8.43 10.84
N GLY A 153 -13.53 -7.43 10.62
CA GLY A 153 -13.92 -6.47 11.65
C GLY A 153 -12.83 -5.45 12.01
N TYR A 154 -11.77 -5.31 11.21
CA TYR A 154 -10.71 -4.35 11.50
C TYR A 154 -11.13 -2.93 11.18
N GLU A 155 -10.80 -2.00 12.06
CA GLU A 155 -11.21 -0.60 11.93
C GLU A 155 -10.03 0.34 11.64
N LYS A 156 -8.83 0.03 12.16
CA LYS A 156 -7.68 0.93 12.23
C LYS A 156 -6.73 0.71 11.06
N LEU A 157 -7.25 0.94 9.87
CA LEU A 157 -6.53 0.83 8.60
C LEU A 157 -5.89 2.18 8.23
N LEU A 158 -4.60 2.17 7.94
CA LEU A 158 -3.82 3.30 7.46
C LEU A 158 -3.19 2.98 6.11
N TRP A 159 -3.72 3.57 5.05
CA TRP A 159 -3.17 3.46 3.70
C TRP A 159 -2.10 4.52 3.46
N VAL A 160 -0.96 4.14 2.90
CA VAL A 160 0.21 5.01 2.73
C VAL A 160 0.79 4.83 1.34
N TYR A 161 0.83 5.90 0.56
CA TYR A 161 1.51 5.90 -0.73
C TYR A 161 2.99 5.56 -0.55
N SER A 162 3.52 4.65 -1.38
CA SER A 162 4.90 4.16 -1.26
C SER A 162 5.95 5.19 -1.74
N GLY A 163 5.55 6.37 -2.20
CA GLY A 163 6.46 7.40 -2.73
C GLY A 163 6.88 7.18 -4.19
N ARG A 164 6.48 6.05 -4.81
CA ARG A 164 6.75 5.79 -6.23
C ARG A 164 5.56 5.24 -6.98
N ARG A 165 5.19 3.98 -6.76
CA ARG A 165 4.28 3.24 -7.65
C ARG A 165 3.40 2.22 -6.96
N GLY A 166 3.22 2.36 -5.65
CA GLY A 166 2.44 1.40 -4.88
C GLY A 166 1.82 2.06 -3.66
N ILE A 167 1.15 1.24 -2.87
CA ILE A 167 0.53 1.65 -1.62
C ILE A 167 0.74 0.56 -0.58
N HIS A 168 0.99 0.98 0.65
CA HIS A 168 1.09 0.10 1.81
C HIS A 168 -0.16 0.27 2.66
N LEU A 169 -0.65 -0.83 3.23
CA LEU A 169 -1.62 -0.79 4.32
C LEU A 169 -0.94 -1.15 5.63
N TRP A 170 -1.30 -0.43 6.70
CA TRP A 170 -0.97 -0.78 8.07
C TRP A 170 -2.26 -0.92 8.89
N ILE A 171 -2.46 -2.06 9.53
CA ILE A 171 -3.63 -2.34 10.38
C ILE A 171 -3.16 -2.42 11.82
N SER A 172 -3.65 -1.48 12.63
CA SER A 172 -3.18 -1.25 14.00
C SER A 172 -4.15 -1.76 15.07
N ASP A 173 -5.23 -2.45 14.66
CA ASP A 173 -6.13 -3.16 15.56
C ASP A 173 -5.35 -4.17 16.40
N LYS A 174 -5.70 -4.31 17.67
CA LYS A 174 -4.95 -5.14 18.63
C LYS A 174 -4.90 -6.60 18.17
N GLU A 175 -6.03 -7.14 17.73
CA GLU A 175 -6.19 -8.50 17.24
C GLU A 175 -5.36 -8.73 15.98
N ALA A 176 -5.30 -7.74 15.07
CA ALA A 176 -4.45 -7.78 13.88
C ALA A 176 -2.96 -7.81 14.28
N MET A 177 -2.58 -7.01 15.27
CA MET A 177 -1.21 -6.94 15.76
C MET A 177 -0.74 -8.25 16.40
N GLU A 178 -1.66 -8.94 17.08
CA GLU A 178 -1.44 -10.20 17.79
C GLU A 178 -1.44 -11.44 16.87
N LEU A 179 -1.81 -11.33 15.58
CA LEU A 179 -1.82 -12.48 14.66
C LEU A 179 -0.45 -13.15 14.52
N THR A 180 -0.38 -14.46 14.76
CA THR A 180 0.81 -15.30 14.51
C THR A 180 1.14 -15.39 13.03
N ASP A 181 2.37 -15.77 12.69
CA ASP A 181 2.78 -16.02 11.30
C ASP A 181 1.85 -17.03 10.60
N GLN A 182 1.37 -18.06 11.32
CA GLN A 182 0.42 -19.02 10.75
C GLN A 182 -0.94 -18.39 10.46
N GLN A 183 -1.48 -17.59 11.39
CA GLN A 183 -2.75 -16.89 11.18
C GLN A 183 -2.64 -15.84 10.07
N ARG A 184 -1.51 -15.13 9.98
CA ARG A 184 -1.21 -14.20 8.87
C ARG A 184 -1.18 -14.92 7.54
N LYS A 185 -0.49 -16.06 7.44
CA LYS A 185 -0.49 -16.89 6.23
C LYS A 185 -1.90 -17.31 5.82
N SER A 186 -2.73 -17.75 6.76
CA SER A 186 -4.11 -18.12 6.48
C SER A 186 -4.95 -16.94 6.02
N LEU A 187 -4.86 -15.78 6.68
CA LEU A 187 -5.58 -14.56 6.32
C LEU A 187 -5.16 -14.03 4.94
N VAL A 188 -3.85 -13.94 4.68
CA VAL A 188 -3.32 -13.47 3.40
C VAL A 188 -3.69 -14.45 2.28
N GLY A 189 -3.63 -15.76 2.56
CA GLY A 189 -4.07 -16.79 1.62
C GLY A 189 -5.57 -16.72 1.30
N TRP A 190 -6.40 -16.32 2.27
CA TRP A 190 -7.83 -16.06 2.04
C TRP A 190 -8.06 -14.87 1.10
N LEU A 191 -7.30 -13.79 1.27
CA LEU A 191 -7.42 -12.57 0.46
C LEU A 191 -6.75 -12.69 -0.93
N THR A 192 -5.79 -13.60 -1.09
CA THR A 192 -5.04 -13.79 -2.35
C THR A 192 -5.84 -14.65 -3.33
N VAL A 193 -6.53 -13.99 -4.26
CA VAL A 193 -7.22 -14.63 -5.38
C VAL A 193 -6.33 -14.68 -6.61
N VAL A 194 -5.66 -13.57 -6.91
CA VAL A 194 -4.73 -13.44 -8.04
C VAL A 194 -3.30 -13.38 -7.48
N GLN A 195 -2.43 -14.26 -7.98
CA GLN A 195 -1.01 -14.24 -7.59
C GLN A 195 -0.31 -13.04 -8.26
N GLY A 196 0.51 -12.31 -7.51
CA GLY A 196 1.42 -11.30 -8.05
C GLY A 196 2.60 -11.92 -8.81
N GLY A 197 3.38 -11.08 -9.50
CA GLY A 197 4.63 -11.47 -10.15
C GLY A 197 4.51 -12.50 -11.29
N LYS A 198 5.46 -13.44 -11.34
CA LYS A 198 5.65 -14.40 -12.45
C LYS A 198 4.48 -15.38 -12.64
N ASP A 199 3.67 -15.58 -11.62
CA ASP A 199 2.52 -16.50 -11.62
C ASP A 199 1.19 -15.81 -11.96
N SER A 200 1.23 -14.51 -12.28
CA SER A 200 0.03 -13.71 -12.56
C SER A 200 -0.73 -14.11 -13.82
N SER A 201 -0.17 -14.94 -14.70
CA SER A 201 -0.85 -15.46 -15.90
C SER A 201 -1.58 -16.79 -15.68
N LYS A 202 -1.55 -17.36 -14.46
CA LYS A 202 -2.28 -18.60 -14.18
C LYS A 202 -3.78 -18.36 -14.30
N LYS A 203 -4.45 -19.22 -15.08
CA LYS A 203 -5.90 -19.21 -15.23
C LYS A 203 -6.57 -19.35 -13.86
N LEU A 204 -7.39 -18.37 -13.50
CA LEU A 204 -8.25 -18.44 -12.32
C LEU A 204 -9.34 -19.49 -12.55
N ASN A 205 -9.69 -20.17 -11.46
CA ASN A 205 -10.87 -21.01 -11.39
C ASN A 205 -11.42 -20.89 -9.97
N VAL A 206 -12.05 -19.75 -9.67
CA VAL A 206 -12.54 -19.47 -8.31
C VAL A 206 -13.87 -20.19 -8.01
N HIS A 207 -14.47 -20.80 -9.02
CA HIS A 207 -15.75 -21.52 -8.93
C HIS A 207 -15.55 -22.99 -8.51
N ASN A 208 -14.96 -23.24 -7.35
CA ASN A 208 -14.77 -24.58 -6.82
C ASN A 208 -16.15 -25.24 -6.54
N GLY A 209 -16.56 -26.21 -7.37
CA GLY A 209 -17.90 -26.82 -7.31
C GLY A 209 -19.02 -25.98 -7.95
N GLY A 210 -18.68 -25.01 -8.81
CA GLY A 210 -19.64 -24.24 -9.63
C GLY A 210 -20.29 -23.04 -8.94
N LYS A 211 -19.88 -22.67 -7.73
CA LYS A 211 -20.36 -21.47 -7.01
C LYS A 211 -19.21 -20.54 -6.68
N LEU A 212 -19.46 -19.24 -6.79
CA LEU A 212 -18.54 -18.21 -6.32
C LEU A 212 -18.57 -18.16 -4.78
N PRO A 213 -17.42 -18.08 -4.10
CA PRO A 213 -17.38 -17.83 -2.66
C PRO A 213 -18.09 -16.50 -2.30
N PRO A 214 -18.88 -16.45 -1.21
CA PRO A 214 -19.55 -15.20 -0.81
C PRO A 214 -18.60 -14.01 -0.61
N SER A 215 -17.39 -14.25 -0.10
CA SER A 215 -16.35 -13.21 0.06
C SER A 215 -15.98 -12.55 -1.27
N LEU A 216 -15.99 -13.30 -2.38
CA LEU A 216 -15.68 -12.77 -3.70
C LEU A 216 -16.89 -12.12 -4.39
N GLN A 217 -18.10 -12.35 -3.91
CA GLN A 217 -19.31 -11.77 -4.51
C GLN A 217 -19.30 -10.24 -4.36
N ASN A 218 -19.01 -9.74 -3.16
CA ASN A 218 -18.90 -8.30 -2.89
C ASN A 218 -17.79 -7.65 -3.73
N ALA A 219 -16.62 -8.30 -3.78
CA ALA A 219 -15.51 -7.84 -4.61
C ALA A 219 -15.92 -7.77 -6.09
N ILE A 220 -16.52 -8.83 -6.64
CA ILE A 220 -16.93 -8.87 -8.05
C ILE A 220 -17.98 -7.81 -8.37
N ASP A 221 -18.95 -7.57 -7.49
CA ASP A 221 -20.00 -6.60 -7.77
C ASP A 221 -19.47 -5.17 -7.85
N TYR A 222 -18.49 -4.82 -7.01
CA TYR A 222 -17.73 -3.58 -7.17
C TYR A 222 -16.83 -3.60 -8.42
N LEU A 223 -16.06 -4.67 -8.63
CA LEU A 223 -15.09 -4.75 -9.73
C LEU A 223 -15.77 -4.69 -11.11
N LYS A 224 -16.99 -5.20 -11.26
CA LYS A 224 -17.82 -5.05 -12.47
C LYS A 224 -18.07 -3.59 -12.83
N THR A 225 -18.27 -2.71 -11.83
CA THR A 225 -18.59 -1.30 -12.11
C THR A 225 -17.40 -0.52 -12.63
N ILE A 226 -16.17 -0.96 -12.31
CA ILE A 226 -14.93 -0.31 -12.75
C ILE A 226 -14.33 -0.97 -14.00
N PHE A 227 -14.65 -2.24 -14.27
CA PHE A 227 -14.01 -3.02 -15.34
C PHE A 227 -14.14 -2.35 -16.71
N GLY A 228 -15.33 -1.83 -17.06
CA GLY A 228 -15.52 -1.13 -18.33
C GLY A 228 -14.61 0.08 -18.48
N ALA A 229 -14.67 1.00 -17.52
CA ALA A 229 -13.89 2.23 -17.57
C ALA A 229 -12.38 1.99 -17.50
N LEU A 230 -11.92 1.07 -16.64
CA LEU A 230 -10.50 0.83 -16.42
C LEU A 230 -9.89 -0.08 -17.50
N ILE A 231 -10.49 -1.23 -17.77
CA ILE A 231 -9.89 -2.28 -18.61
C ILE A 231 -10.23 -2.10 -20.08
N LEU A 232 -11.49 -1.77 -20.37
CA LEU A 232 -11.98 -1.71 -21.75
C LEU A 232 -11.68 -0.34 -22.37
N ASP A 233 -11.99 0.76 -21.68
CA ASP A 233 -11.86 2.10 -22.23
C ASP A 233 -10.48 2.74 -21.98
N ASP A 234 -10.02 2.76 -20.71
CA ASP A 234 -8.77 3.46 -20.38
C ASP A 234 -7.54 2.65 -20.81
N GLN A 235 -7.41 1.40 -20.36
CA GLN A 235 -6.26 0.57 -20.69
C GLN A 235 -6.38 -0.12 -22.07
N GLU A 236 -7.59 -0.26 -22.62
CA GLU A 236 -7.81 -0.93 -23.92
C GLU A 236 -7.08 -2.29 -24.02
N CYS A 237 -7.17 -3.10 -22.95
CA CYS A 237 -6.35 -4.30 -22.76
C CYS A 237 -6.53 -5.37 -23.84
N PHE A 238 -7.63 -5.36 -24.59
CA PHE A 238 -7.94 -6.37 -25.61
C PHE A 238 -7.81 -5.82 -27.04
N LYS A 239 -7.26 -4.62 -27.19
CA LYS A 239 -7.17 -3.97 -28.50
C LYS A 239 -6.20 -4.68 -29.43
N THR A 240 -4.99 -4.99 -28.94
CA THR A 240 -3.93 -5.63 -29.73
C THR A 240 -4.13 -7.14 -29.83
N GLU A 241 -3.42 -7.75 -30.78
CA GLU A 241 -3.40 -9.21 -30.97
C GLU A 241 -2.93 -9.93 -29.71
N GLU A 242 -1.84 -9.47 -29.10
CA GLU A 242 -1.33 -10.03 -27.86
C GLU A 242 -2.38 -9.94 -26.73
N GLY A 243 -3.08 -8.81 -26.65
CA GLY A 243 -4.07 -8.56 -25.62
C GLY A 243 -5.31 -9.46 -25.74
N TYR A 244 -5.87 -9.60 -26.94
CA TYR A 244 -7.03 -10.48 -27.11
C TYR A 244 -6.66 -11.97 -27.09
N GLU A 245 -5.46 -12.36 -27.54
CA GLU A 245 -5.02 -13.76 -27.41
C GLU A 245 -4.85 -14.16 -25.94
N GLU A 246 -4.40 -13.24 -25.09
CA GLU A 246 -4.37 -13.49 -23.64
C GLU A 246 -5.79 -13.65 -23.06
N LEU A 247 -6.74 -12.81 -23.49
CA LEU A 247 -8.16 -12.96 -23.12
C LEU A 247 -8.72 -14.33 -23.55
N LEU A 248 -8.41 -14.79 -24.77
CA LEU A 248 -8.90 -16.06 -25.30
C LEU A 248 -8.45 -17.26 -24.45
N LYS A 249 -7.26 -17.22 -23.82
CA LYS A 249 -6.77 -18.28 -22.92
C LYS A 249 -7.66 -18.47 -21.68
N ALA A 250 -8.34 -17.41 -21.23
CA ALA A 250 -9.25 -17.48 -20.10
C ALA A 250 -10.56 -18.22 -20.44
N ILE A 251 -10.93 -18.31 -21.72
CA ILE A 251 -12.17 -18.94 -22.17
C ILE A 251 -12.02 -20.47 -22.20
N PRO A 252 -12.94 -21.25 -21.59
CA PRO A 252 -12.82 -22.71 -21.54
C PRO A 252 -13.32 -23.42 -22.82
N ASP A 253 -14.19 -22.81 -23.61
CA ASP A 253 -14.79 -23.42 -24.80
C ASP A 253 -14.00 -23.07 -26.07
N SER A 254 -13.34 -24.07 -26.68
CA SER A 254 -12.51 -23.88 -27.87
C SER A 254 -13.32 -23.41 -29.10
N ARG A 255 -14.60 -23.78 -29.21
CA ARG A 255 -15.44 -23.35 -30.35
C ARG A 255 -15.73 -21.86 -30.27
N VAL A 256 -15.95 -21.37 -29.05
CA VAL A 256 -16.13 -19.93 -28.81
C VAL A 256 -14.81 -19.20 -29.07
N VAL A 257 -13.67 -19.76 -28.64
CA VAL A 257 -12.36 -19.18 -28.91
C VAL A 257 -12.11 -19.05 -30.41
N ASP A 258 -12.30 -20.11 -31.18
CA ASP A 258 -12.06 -20.10 -32.63
C ASP A 258 -12.98 -19.09 -33.34
N ALA A 259 -14.26 -19.06 -32.99
CA ALA A 259 -15.23 -18.13 -33.56
C ALA A 259 -14.90 -16.66 -33.24
N LEU A 260 -14.47 -16.37 -32.02
CA LEU A 260 -14.07 -15.01 -31.62
C LEU A 260 -12.75 -14.61 -32.28
N ARG A 261 -11.77 -15.51 -32.33
CA ARG A 261 -10.48 -15.27 -33.00
C ARG A 261 -10.69 -14.90 -34.46
N THR A 262 -11.39 -15.73 -35.24
CA THR A 262 -11.68 -15.43 -36.66
C THR A 262 -12.38 -14.07 -36.80
N LYS A 263 -13.37 -13.79 -35.96
CA LYS A 263 -14.10 -12.51 -35.99
C LYS A 263 -13.21 -11.29 -35.72
N TRP A 264 -12.22 -11.43 -34.84
CA TRP A 264 -11.33 -10.34 -34.46
C TRP A 264 -10.15 -10.18 -35.42
N GLU A 265 -9.69 -11.27 -36.04
CA GLU A 265 -8.72 -11.25 -37.15
C GLU A 265 -9.32 -10.59 -38.40
N ASP A 266 -10.59 -10.90 -38.73
CA ASP A 266 -11.31 -10.29 -39.85
C ASP A 266 -11.52 -8.78 -39.69
N ASN A 267 -11.49 -8.28 -38.44
CA ASN A 267 -11.59 -6.86 -38.14
C ASN A 267 -10.71 -6.44 -36.96
N MET A 268 -9.44 -6.19 -37.25
CA MET A 268 -8.45 -5.77 -36.24
C MET A 268 -8.72 -4.41 -35.60
N SER A 269 -9.64 -3.59 -36.16
CA SER A 269 -9.96 -2.26 -35.63
C SER A 269 -10.90 -2.27 -34.42
N ARG A 270 -11.44 -3.44 -34.05
CA ARG A 270 -12.37 -3.59 -32.92
C ARG A 270 -11.72 -3.18 -31.60
N SER A 271 -12.41 -2.30 -30.87
CA SER A 271 -11.99 -1.88 -29.53
C SER A 271 -12.10 -3.03 -28.51
N SER A 272 -11.50 -2.84 -27.34
CA SER A 272 -11.63 -3.79 -26.24
C SER A 272 -13.08 -3.94 -25.79
N GLN A 273 -13.84 -2.84 -25.81
CA GLN A 273 -15.28 -2.82 -25.53
C GLN A 273 -16.07 -3.71 -26.51
N ASP A 274 -15.80 -3.59 -27.80
CA ASP A 274 -16.44 -4.38 -28.85
C ASP A 274 -16.15 -5.88 -28.70
N LYS A 275 -14.90 -6.23 -28.41
CA LYS A 275 -14.48 -7.63 -28.18
C LYS A 275 -15.12 -8.20 -26.91
N TRP A 276 -15.23 -7.40 -25.85
CA TRP A 276 -15.93 -7.80 -24.64
C TRP A 276 -17.42 -8.06 -24.86
N LEU A 277 -18.10 -7.19 -25.63
CA LEU A 277 -19.51 -7.38 -26.00
C LEU A 277 -19.73 -8.65 -26.83
N ASP A 278 -18.80 -8.98 -27.73
CA ASP A 278 -18.84 -10.24 -28.50
C ASP A 278 -18.76 -11.46 -27.57
N LEU A 279 -17.85 -11.43 -26.60
CA LEU A 279 -17.70 -12.49 -25.61
C LEU A 279 -18.95 -12.62 -24.72
N GLN A 280 -19.54 -11.50 -24.27
CA GLN A 280 -20.78 -11.51 -23.50
C GLN A 280 -21.96 -12.11 -24.28
N LYS A 281 -22.08 -11.83 -25.58
CA LYS A 281 -23.10 -12.45 -26.45
C LYS A 281 -22.91 -13.96 -26.57
N SER A 282 -21.67 -14.43 -26.70
CA SER A 282 -21.36 -15.86 -26.69
C SER A 282 -21.69 -16.52 -25.34
N ALA A 283 -21.49 -15.79 -24.23
CA ALA A 283 -21.82 -16.29 -22.90
C ALA A 283 -23.33 -16.40 -22.63
N ALA A 284 -24.14 -15.52 -23.23
CA ALA A 284 -25.60 -15.58 -23.11
C ALA A 284 -26.20 -16.88 -23.69
N THR A 285 -25.52 -17.50 -24.66
CA THR A 285 -25.93 -18.76 -25.28
C THR A 285 -25.29 -20.00 -24.63
N HIS A 286 -24.26 -19.83 -23.79
CA HIS A 286 -23.52 -20.93 -23.16
C HIS A 286 -23.40 -20.71 -21.64
N ARG A 287 -24.21 -21.42 -20.85
CA ARG A 287 -24.26 -21.31 -19.37
C ARG A 287 -22.90 -21.45 -18.67
N ASN A 288 -21.95 -22.15 -19.27
CA ASN A 288 -20.63 -22.40 -18.70
C ASN A 288 -19.65 -21.21 -18.84
N LEU A 289 -20.02 -20.14 -19.55
CA LEU A 289 -19.16 -18.97 -19.77
C LEU A 289 -19.37 -17.84 -18.75
N MET A 290 -20.44 -17.87 -17.97
CA MET A 290 -20.67 -16.83 -16.94
C MET A 290 -19.57 -16.83 -15.88
N GLY A 291 -19.11 -18.00 -15.44
CA GLY A 291 -17.97 -18.11 -14.52
C GLY A 291 -16.68 -17.56 -15.14
N ALA A 292 -16.43 -17.85 -16.42
CA ALA A 292 -15.27 -17.32 -17.13
C ALA A 292 -15.27 -15.79 -17.20
N LEU A 293 -16.44 -15.14 -17.39
CA LEU A 293 -16.54 -13.68 -17.34
C LEU A 293 -16.16 -13.13 -15.96
N GLN A 294 -16.58 -13.79 -14.88
CA GLN A 294 -16.24 -13.40 -13.51
C GLN A 294 -14.75 -13.60 -13.23
N ASP A 295 -14.19 -14.74 -13.65
CA ASP A 295 -12.75 -15.02 -13.57
C ASP A 295 -11.93 -13.95 -14.32
N ILE A 296 -12.37 -13.53 -15.52
CA ILE A 296 -11.70 -12.47 -16.29
C ILE A 296 -11.75 -11.13 -15.54
N ILE A 297 -12.91 -10.75 -14.99
CA ILE A 297 -13.03 -9.50 -14.22
C ILE A 297 -12.05 -9.53 -13.04
N LEU A 298 -12.02 -10.63 -12.27
CA LEU A 298 -11.08 -10.80 -11.17
C LEU A 298 -9.63 -10.71 -11.64
N GLN A 299 -9.27 -11.44 -12.70
CA GLN A 299 -7.91 -11.49 -13.23
C GLN A 299 -7.35 -10.11 -13.61
N TYR A 300 -8.22 -9.23 -14.15
CA TYR A 300 -7.83 -7.91 -14.62
C TYR A 300 -8.03 -6.79 -13.60
N THR A 301 -8.75 -7.00 -12.50
CA THR A 301 -9.08 -5.88 -11.58
C THR A 301 -8.94 -6.20 -10.09
N TYR A 302 -8.79 -7.46 -9.71
CA TYR A 302 -8.64 -7.85 -8.31
C TYR A 302 -7.23 -7.51 -7.77
N PRO A 303 -7.10 -7.18 -6.47
CA PRO A 303 -5.81 -6.93 -5.83
C PRO A 303 -4.76 -8.01 -6.08
N ARG A 304 -3.56 -7.58 -6.50
CA ARG A 304 -2.34 -8.40 -6.54
C ARG A 304 -1.49 -8.02 -5.32
N LEU A 305 -1.29 -8.97 -4.41
CA LEU A 305 -0.65 -8.74 -3.12
C LEU A 305 0.79 -9.28 -3.11
N ASP A 306 1.74 -8.52 -2.60
CA ASP A 306 3.01 -9.11 -2.13
C ASP A 306 2.75 -9.83 -0.80
N ALA A 307 2.44 -11.12 -0.93
CA ALA A 307 2.06 -11.95 0.21
C ALA A 307 3.20 -12.14 1.22
N GLU A 308 4.48 -12.06 0.82
CA GLU A 308 5.60 -12.32 1.72
C GLU A 308 5.78 -11.21 2.76
N VAL A 309 5.49 -9.95 2.38
CA VAL A 309 5.49 -8.79 3.29
C VAL A 309 4.47 -8.97 4.42
N SER A 310 3.40 -9.71 4.16
CA SER A 310 2.25 -9.85 5.05
C SER A 310 2.33 -11.07 5.98
N LYS A 311 3.04 -12.13 5.57
CA LYS A 311 3.07 -13.45 6.24
C LYS A 311 3.87 -13.51 7.53
N HIS A 312 4.89 -12.68 7.69
CA HIS A 312 5.87 -12.81 8.78
C HIS A 312 5.91 -11.58 9.69
N ARG A 313 5.85 -11.81 11.01
CA ARG A 313 5.97 -10.72 12.02
C ARG A 313 7.36 -10.09 12.08
N ASN A 314 8.42 -10.71 11.57
CA ASN A 314 9.77 -10.12 11.62
C ASN A 314 10.11 -9.24 10.40
N HIS A 315 9.19 -9.13 9.45
CA HIS A 315 9.35 -8.30 8.26
C HIS A 315 9.33 -6.82 8.65
N LEU A 316 10.09 -5.98 7.96
CA LEU A 316 10.08 -4.53 8.15
C LEU A 316 9.53 -3.87 6.90
N LEU A 317 8.78 -2.80 7.10
CA LEU A 317 8.20 -2.04 5.99
C LEU A 317 8.53 -0.56 6.15
N LYS A 318 8.75 0.11 5.03
CA LYS A 318 9.18 1.52 4.99
C LYS A 318 8.23 2.41 5.80
N ALA A 319 8.80 3.26 6.64
CA ALA A 319 8.03 4.15 7.48
C ALA A 319 7.21 5.17 6.66
N PRO A 320 6.00 5.52 7.09
CA PRO A 320 5.28 6.67 6.55
C PRO A 320 6.14 7.94 6.67
N PHE A 321 5.92 8.86 5.72
CA PHE A 321 6.67 10.10 5.53
C PHE A 321 8.16 9.95 5.20
N CYS A 322 8.70 8.75 4.96
CA CYS A 322 10.02 8.65 4.35
C CYS A 322 10.03 9.29 2.94
N ILE A 323 11.19 9.80 2.53
CA ILE A 323 11.40 10.24 1.15
C ILE A 323 11.75 9.04 0.29
N HIS A 324 11.12 8.90 -0.87
CA HIS A 324 11.52 7.89 -1.83
C HIS A 324 12.78 8.35 -2.60
N PRO A 325 13.90 7.61 -2.54
CA PRO A 325 15.21 8.11 -2.98
C PRO A 325 15.30 8.38 -4.49
N SER A 326 14.50 7.69 -5.32
CA SER A 326 14.51 7.90 -6.78
C SER A 326 13.54 8.97 -7.27
N THR A 327 12.58 9.39 -6.46
CA THR A 327 11.50 10.29 -6.90
C THR A 327 11.47 11.58 -6.10
N GLY A 328 12.14 11.65 -4.95
CA GLY A 328 12.06 12.77 -4.02
C GLY A 328 10.70 12.90 -3.31
N ARG A 329 9.69 12.09 -3.67
CA ARG A 329 8.33 12.19 -3.13
C ARG A 329 8.24 11.64 -1.71
N VAL A 330 7.38 12.26 -0.91
CA VAL A 330 7.07 11.82 0.44
C VAL A 330 6.11 10.62 0.42
N CYS A 331 6.33 9.63 1.27
CA CYS A 331 5.43 8.49 1.46
C CYS A 331 4.23 8.90 2.33
N VAL A 332 3.22 9.54 1.74
CA VAL A 332 2.11 10.18 2.47
C VAL A 332 0.95 9.21 2.76
N PRO A 333 0.29 9.31 3.94
CA PRO A 333 -0.97 8.62 4.20
C PRO A 333 -2.10 9.16 3.32
N LEU A 334 -3.07 8.30 2.98
CA LEU A 334 -4.22 8.64 2.15
C LEU A 334 -5.51 8.17 2.82
N ASP A 335 -6.53 9.02 2.81
CA ASP A 335 -7.90 8.64 3.17
C ASP A 335 -8.58 7.93 2.00
N LEU A 336 -9.52 7.03 2.30
CA LEU A 336 -10.23 6.21 1.31
C LEU A 336 -11.00 7.04 0.27
N ASP A 337 -11.50 8.22 0.64
CA ASP A 337 -12.18 9.15 -0.27
C ASP A 337 -11.22 9.86 -1.25
N MET A 338 -9.93 9.85 -0.96
CA MET A 338 -8.89 10.41 -1.82
C MET A 338 -8.38 9.41 -2.85
N ILE A 339 -8.49 8.10 -2.57
CA ILE A 339 -7.82 7.03 -3.32
C ILE A 339 -8.14 7.07 -4.82
N GLU A 340 -9.41 7.20 -5.21
CA GLU A 340 -9.81 7.17 -6.63
C GLU A 340 -9.36 8.41 -7.42
N ARG A 341 -9.26 9.57 -6.74
CA ARG A 341 -8.87 10.85 -7.36
C ARG A 341 -7.38 11.16 -7.24
N PHE A 342 -6.65 10.35 -6.48
CA PHE A 342 -5.24 10.55 -6.17
C PHE A 342 -4.38 10.52 -7.44
N ASP A 343 -3.47 11.48 -7.55
CA ASP A 343 -2.45 11.49 -8.59
C ASP A 343 -1.07 11.29 -7.94
N PRO A 344 -0.41 10.14 -8.15
CA PRO A 344 0.93 9.88 -7.61
C PRO A 344 1.97 10.93 -8.02
N LYS A 345 1.75 11.64 -9.14
CA LYS A 345 2.67 12.67 -9.62
C LYS A 345 2.51 14.00 -8.88
N SER A 346 1.35 14.27 -8.28
CA SER A 346 1.07 15.53 -7.55
C SER A 346 1.49 15.49 -6.08
N VAL A 347 2.04 14.37 -5.61
CA VAL A 347 2.56 14.26 -4.24
C VAL A 347 3.81 15.13 -4.11
N PRO A 348 3.90 15.97 -3.06
CA PRO A 348 5.02 16.87 -2.90
C PRO A 348 6.34 16.12 -2.77
N THR A 349 7.35 16.66 -3.45
CA THR A 349 8.74 16.26 -3.31
C THR A 349 9.40 16.99 -2.15
N VAL A 350 10.50 16.42 -1.64
CA VAL A 350 11.28 17.06 -0.58
C VAL A 350 11.82 18.42 -1.02
N GLN A 351 12.18 18.59 -2.29
CA GLN A 351 12.64 19.89 -2.82
C GLN A 351 11.52 20.93 -2.78
N GLU A 352 10.31 20.61 -3.26
CA GLU A 352 9.16 21.53 -3.23
C GLU A 352 8.82 21.93 -1.79
N LEU A 353 8.82 20.98 -0.85
CA LEU A 353 8.53 21.28 0.56
C LEU A 353 9.56 22.20 1.20
N LEU A 354 10.84 22.07 0.85
CA LEU A 354 11.88 22.97 1.34
C LEU A 354 11.76 24.36 0.70
N GLN A 355 11.41 24.45 -0.59
CA GLN A 355 11.13 25.72 -1.26
C GLN A 355 9.94 26.45 -0.62
N GLU A 356 8.86 25.74 -0.34
CA GLU A 356 7.71 26.29 0.41
C GLU A 356 8.14 26.81 1.77
N LEU A 357 8.99 26.06 2.49
CA LEU A 357 9.49 26.43 3.81
C LEU A 357 10.37 27.68 3.79
N ASP A 358 11.22 27.82 2.77
CA ASP A 358 12.10 28.98 2.59
C ASP A 358 11.30 30.22 2.16
N ALA A 359 10.27 30.05 1.33
CA ALA A 359 9.40 31.14 0.86
C ALA A 359 8.61 31.80 2.01
N ILE A 360 8.36 31.09 3.11
CA ILE A 360 7.67 31.62 4.29
C ILE A 360 8.55 32.60 5.09
N GLY A 361 9.87 32.60 4.87
CA GLY A 361 10.82 33.48 5.55
C GLY A 361 11.08 33.13 7.02
N HIS A 362 12.20 33.63 7.55
CA HIS A 362 12.59 33.52 8.97
C HIS A 362 11.66 34.36 9.85
N VAL A 363 10.47 33.82 10.18
CA VAL A 363 9.61 34.42 11.20
C VAL A 363 10.15 34.02 12.58
N ASP A 364 10.91 34.94 13.18
CA ASP A 364 11.43 34.96 14.56
C ASP A 364 12.20 33.72 15.05
N GLU A 365 13.51 33.74 14.83
CA GLU A 365 14.50 32.77 15.32
C GLU A 365 14.65 32.70 16.85
N GLN A 366 13.88 33.47 17.62
CA GLN A 366 14.16 33.65 19.05
C GLN A 366 13.27 32.90 20.03
N ASN A 367 12.19 32.18 19.64
CA ASN A 367 11.39 31.48 20.68
C ASN A 367 10.45 30.34 20.25
N ARG A 368 10.57 29.78 19.03
CA ARG A 368 9.80 28.58 18.65
C ARG A 368 10.73 27.43 18.37
N GLU A 369 10.69 26.45 19.26
CA GLU A 369 11.15 25.09 18.99
C GLU A 369 10.72 24.71 17.54
N PHE A 370 11.69 24.36 16.68
CA PHE A 370 11.53 24.08 15.24
C PHE A 370 10.64 22.83 14.93
N HIS A 371 9.68 22.48 15.79
CA HIS A 371 9.01 21.19 15.83
C HIS A 371 7.85 21.00 14.84
N SER A 372 7.51 21.99 14.00
CA SER A 372 6.35 21.89 13.12
C SER A 372 6.46 22.68 11.81
N GLY A 373 7.64 22.74 11.19
CA GLY A 373 7.81 23.45 9.91
C GLY A 373 6.84 23.00 8.80
N TRP A 374 6.38 21.76 8.87
CA TRP A 374 5.40 21.17 7.96
C TRP A 374 4.01 21.77 8.07
N GLU A 375 3.64 22.48 9.15
CA GLU A 375 2.31 23.09 9.31
C GLU A 375 1.99 24.14 8.24
N LYS A 376 3.03 24.68 7.61
CA LYS A 376 2.93 25.71 6.61
C LYS A 376 3.26 25.22 5.20
N THR A 377 3.43 23.91 5.01
CA THR A 377 3.75 23.31 3.72
C THR A 377 2.59 22.47 3.21
N SER A 378 2.66 22.06 1.94
CA SER A 378 1.75 21.10 1.32
C SER A 378 1.78 19.70 1.96
N LEU A 379 2.68 19.47 2.93
CA LEU A 379 2.71 18.24 3.73
C LEU A 379 1.62 18.21 4.83
N LYS A 380 1.14 19.38 5.29
CA LYS A 380 0.19 19.47 6.41
C LYS A 380 -1.05 18.58 6.28
N PRO A 381 -1.78 18.57 5.14
CA PRO A 381 -3.00 17.76 5.02
C PRO A 381 -2.76 16.27 5.27
N PHE A 382 -1.59 15.76 4.86
CA PHE A 382 -1.22 14.36 5.07
C PHE A 382 -0.84 14.06 6.53
N ILE A 383 -0.24 15.03 7.23
CA ILE A 383 0.04 14.89 8.67
C ILE A 383 -1.25 14.92 9.47
N ASP A 384 -2.23 15.76 9.08
CA ASP A 384 -3.55 15.78 9.72
C ASP A 384 -4.27 14.41 9.61
N ILE A 385 -4.12 13.69 8.49
CA ILE A 385 -4.62 12.31 8.34
C ILE A 385 -3.95 11.36 9.35
N MET A 386 -2.61 11.42 9.46
CA MET A 386 -1.86 10.60 10.42
C MET A 386 -2.25 10.92 11.87
N ASP A 387 -2.36 12.19 12.23
CA ASP A 387 -2.70 12.62 13.59
C ASP A 387 -4.13 12.21 13.96
N LYS A 388 -5.07 12.29 13.01
CA LYS A 388 -6.44 11.77 13.18
C LYS A 388 -6.44 10.25 13.42
N HIS A 389 -5.67 9.50 12.63
CA HIS A 389 -5.53 8.05 12.79
C HIS A 389 -4.94 7.68 14.16
N ALA A 390 -3.81 8.29 14.53
CA ALA A 390 -3.16 8.08 15.83
C ALA A 390 -4.08 8.47 17.00
N SER A 391 -4.84 9.56 16.86
CA SER A 391 -5.81 10.00 17.87
C SER A 391 -6.94 8.98 18.06
N GLY A 392 -7.39 8.34 16.98
CA GLY A 392 -8.38 7.25 17.05
C GLY A 392 -7.88 6.07 17.90
N LEU A 393 -6.63 5.65 17.70
CA LEU A 393 -5.98 4.59 18.48
C LEU A 393 -5.85 4.97 19.96
N MET A 394 -5.39 6.19 20.25
CA MET A 394 -5.24 6.67 21.63
C MET A 394 -6.58 6.74 22.38
N GLN A 395 -7.65 7.15 21.69
CA GLN A 395 -9.00 7.19 22.26
C GLN A 395 -9.53 5.79 22.59
N GLU A 396 -9.23 4.79 21.77
CA GLU A 396 -9.62 3.40 22.01
C GLU A 396 -8.93 2.83 23.24
N VAL A 397 -7.60 2.97 23.35
CA VAL A 397 -6.84 2.57 24.55
C VAL A 397 -7.40 3.24 25.80
N ARG A 398 -7.75 4.53 25.73
CA ARG A 398 -8.38 5.24 26.86
C ARG A 398 -9.74 4.65 27.23
N LYS A 399 -10.58 4.32 26.25
CA LYS A 399 -11.90 3.70 26.48
C LYS A 399 -11.77 2.31 27.12
N GLU A 400 -10.79 1.51 26.70
CA GLU A 400 -10.54 0.19 27.28
C GLU A 400 -10.12 0.27 28.75
N LYS A 401 -9.19 1.18 29.09
CA LYS A 401 -8.75 1.41 30.48
C LYS A 401 -9.91 1.84 31.39
N LEU A 402 -10.77 2.73 30.90
CA LEU A 402 -11.95 3.16 31.66
C LEU A 402 -12.93 2.01 31.91
N LYS A 403 -13.14 1.13 30.92
CA LYS A 403 -14.00 -0.06 31.09
C LYS A 403 -13.45 -0.99 32.17
N SER A 404 -12.14 -1.27 32.16
CA SER A 404 -11.51 -2.14 33.16
C SER A 404 -11.59 -1.59 34.58
N ASP A 405 -11.55 -0.25 34.73
CA ASP A 405 -11.64 0.41 36.04
C ASP A 405 -13.07 0.42 36.61
N THR A 406 -14.09 0.26 35.77
CA THR A 406 -15.51 0.22 36.19
C THR A 406 -16.05 -1.18 36.49
N THR A 407 -15.28 -2.24 36.22
CA THR A 407 -15.69 -3.65 36.43
C THR A 407 -15.33 -4.20 37.83
N TRP A 408 -15.16 -3.34 38.84
CA TRP A 408 -14.85 -3.72 40.22
C TRP A 408 -16.09 -3.96 41.08
#